data_AF-A0A1Q7KAK1-F1
#
_entry.id   AF-A0A1Q7KAK1-F1
#
_cell.length_a   1.000
_cell.length_b   1.000
_cell.length_c   1.000
_cell.angle_alpha   90.00
_cell.angle_beta   90.00
_cell.angle_gamma   90.00
#
_symmetry.space_group_name_H-M   'P 1'
#
loop_
_entity.id
_entity.type
_entity.pdbx_description
1 polymer ?
#
loop_
_entity_poly.entity_id
_entity_poly.type
_entity_poly.pdbx_seq_one_letter_code
_entity_poly.pdbx_strand_id
1 'polypeptide(L)'
;MDFRLESGWHIYWVNPGDSGDPPRVQWKLPAGITAEAMQWPVPHRLGSSSVADYGYTGDVLLIAPMRASANLPLQAPAKIGAQVKLLVCRELCVPGKAEVSVALPVSSGIPAPSSSRALFSAARRSLPQPTPKNWRLTVKEQKNTFVLAAHTGFHVAHAQFFPLGDDQIEDSAPQNLASLAEGFQLELRKSGRLVNSISRLKGVLVLPSGRAYQIDVPVRRAAPGTPGDGLGRSAN
;
A
#
# COMPACT_ATOMS: atom_id res chain seq x y z
N MET A 1 8.69 -6.71 12.56
CA MET A 1 8.09 -8.03 12.81
C MET A 1 8.44 -8.90 11.62
N ASP A 2 9.18 -9.98 11.86
CA ASP A 2 9.67 -10.90 10.83
C ASP A 2 8.69 -12.08 10.75
N PHE A 3 7.98 -12.20 9.64
CA PHE A 3 7.05 -13.29 9.37
C PHE A 3 7.71 -14.25 8.39
N ARG A 4 7.80 -15.53 8.78
CA ARG A 4 8.33 -16.60 7.94
C ARG A 4 7.23 -17.60 7.67
N LEU A 5 6.78 -17.64 6.42
CA LEU A 5 5.60 -18.40 6.03
C LEU A 5 6.04 -19.67 5.32
N GLU A 6 5.46 -20.80 5.74
CA GLU A 6 5.60 -22.05 5.02
C GLU A 6 5.00 -21.95 3.60
N SER A 7 5.49 -22.77 2.69
CA SER A 7 5.03 -22.75 1.29
C SER A 7 3.51 -22.95 1.19
N GLY A 8 2.87 -22.12 0.36
CA GLY A 8 1.42 -22.07 0.19
C GLY A 8 0.72 -21.10 1.14
N TRP A 9 1.32 -20.74 2.29
CA TRP A 9 0.72 -19.81 3.23
C TRP A 9 1.01 -18.35 2.87
N HIS A 10 0.05 -17.48 3.16
CA HIS A 10 0.17 -16.03 3.00
C HIS A 10 -0.42 -15.25 4.17
N ILE A 11 0.04 -14.01 4.31
CA ILE A 11 -0.56 -12.99 5.19
C ILE A 11 -0.89 -11.75 4.36
N TYR A 12 -1.75 -10.87 4.89
CA TYR A 12 -2.32 -9.77 4.12
C TYR A 12 -1.54 -8.46 4.22
N TRP A 13 -1.67 -7.68 3.15
CA TRP A 13 -1.23 -6.29 3.06
C TRP A 13 -2.21 -5.36 3.77
N VAL A 14 -1.81 -4.10 3.98
CA VAL A 14 -2.62 -3.10 4.71
C VAL A 14 -4.04 -2.95 4.17
N ASN A 15 -4.21 -3.00 2.85
CA ASN A 15 -5.48 -3.29 2.21
C ASN A 15 -5.41 -4.77 1.79
N PRO A 16 -6.26 -5.66 2.35
CA PRO A 16 -6.20 -7.08 2.06
C PRO A 16 -6.83 -7.46 0.71
N GLY A 17 -7.56 -6.57 0.04
CA GLY A 17 -8.41 -6.90 -1.11
C GLY A 17 -9.75 -7.49 -0.65
N ASP A 18 -10.25 -8.51 -1.36
CA ASP A 18 -11.62 -8.99 -1.22
C ASP A 18 -11.94 -9.72 0.10
N SER A 19 -10.99 -10.46 0.69
CA SER A 19 -11.35 -11.46 1.72
C SER A 19 -10.40 -11.61 2.93
N GLY A 20 -9.37 -10.78 3.04
CA GLY A 20 -8.36 -10.89 4.10
C GLY A 20 -8.47 -9.93 5.28
N ASP A 21 -7.51 -10.03 6.21
CA ASP A 21 -7.35 -9.08 7.32
C ASP A 21 -5.85 -8.84 7.62
N PRO A 22 -5.35 -7.58 7.54
CA PRO A 22 -3.94 -7.29 7.79
C PRO A 22 -3.50 -7.59 9.22
N PRO A 23 -2.20 -7.89 9.44
CA PRO A 23 -1.61 -7.91 10.78
C PRO A 23 -1.86 -6.61 11.55
N ARG A 24 -2.45 -6.73 12.74
CA ARG A 24 -2.67 -5.62 13.69
C ARG A 24 -1.77 -5.78 14.90
N VAL A 25 -1.22 -4.65 15.37
CA VAL A 25 -0.27 -4.62 16.47
C VAL A 25 -0.75 -3.69 17.56
N GLN A 26 -0.84 -4.22 18.76
CA GLN A 26 -1.09 -3.45 19.98
C GLN A 26 0.24 -3.37 20.75
N TRP A 27 0.83 -2.18 20.77
CA TRP A 27 2.12 -1.97 21.39
C TRP A 27 2.02 -1.84 22.90
N LYS A 28 2.94 -2.48 23.63
CA LYS A 28 3.19 -2.31 25.06
C LYS A 28 4.54 -1.60 25.19
N LEU A 29 4.53 -0.27 25.17
CA LEU A 29 5.74 0.57 25.16
C LEU A 29 5.96 1.22 26.53
N PRO A 30 7.23 1.43 26.94
CA PRO A 30 7.52 2.23 28.12
C PRO A 30 7.19 3.70 27.86
N ALA A 31 7.01 4.46 28.93
CA ALA A 31 6.80 5.90 28.84
C ALA A 31 7.95 6.56 28.07
N GLY A 32 7.61 7.52 27.20
CA GLY A 32 8.59 8.22 26.36
C GLY A 32 8.96 7.49 25.06
N ILE A 33 8.41 6.31 24.77
CA ILE A 33 8.57 5.66 23.46
C ILE A 33 7.23 5.58 22.74
N THR A 34 7.22 5.96 21.47
CA THR A 34 6.04 5.84 20.59
C THR A 34 6.38 5.04 19.34
N ALA A 35 5.38 4.32 18.83
CA ALA A 35 5.45 3.64 17.54
C ALA A 35 4.81 4.53 16.45
N GLU A 36 5.50 4.66 15.33
CA GLU A 36 4.94 5.27 14.13
C GLU A 36 4.12 4.25 13.32
N ALA A 37 3.47 4.72 12.26
CA ALA A 37 2.74 3.88 11.32
C ALA A 37 3.65 2.77 10.77
N MET A 38 3.07 1.57 10.67
CA MET A 38 3.75 0.44 10.07
C MET A 38 4.04 0.72 8.59
N GLN A 39 5.26 0.39 8.18
CA GLN A 39 5.73 0.47 6.80
C GLN A 39 5.53 -0.89 6.15
N TRP A 40 4.81 -0.86 5.03
CA TRP A 40 4.40 -2.05 4.30
C TRP A 40 5.23 -2.16 3.02
N PRO A 41 5.97 -3.27 2.84
CA PRO A 41 6.52 -3.62 1.54
C PRO A 41 5.47 -3.65 0.43
N VAL A 42 5.94 -3.64 -0.80
CA VAL A 42 5.08 -3.80 -1.98
C VAL A 42 4.41 -5.17 -1.90
N PRO A 43 3.07 -5.26 -2.01
CA PRO A 43 2.35 -6.52 -1.92
C PRO A 43 2.43 -7.32 -3.22
N HIS A 44 2.05 -8.59 -3.13
CA HIS A 44 1.68 -9.41 -4.26
C HIS A 44 0.16 -9.43 -4.42
N ARG A 45 -0.31 -9.55 -5.67
CA ARG A 45 -1.69 -9.93 -5.94
C ARG A 45 -1.81 -11.43 -5.81
N LEU A 46 -2.72 -11.86 -4.94
CA LEU A 46 -3.02 -13.25 -4.63
C LEU A 46 -4.42 -13.59 -5.16
N GLY A 47 -4.81 -14.86 -5.08
CA GLY A 47 -6.12 -15.33 -5.50
C GLY A 47 -6.21 -15.68 -6.99
N SER A 48 -7.39 -15.47 -7.56
CA SER A 48 -7.77 -15.94 -8.91
C SER A 48 -8.23 -14.77 -9.81
N SER A 49 -8.90 -15.09 -10.91
CA SER A 49 -9.52 -14.09 -11.80
C SER A 49 -10.81 -13.50 -11.23
N SER A 50 -11.47 -14.18 -10.28
CA SER A 50 -12.76 -13.75 -9.72
C SER A 50 -12.67 -13.20 -8.31
N VAL A 51 -11.54 -13.38 -7.63
CA VAL A 51 -11.26 -12.88 -6.28
C VAL A 51 -9.80 -12.48 -6.23
N ALA A 52 -9.51 -11.29 -5.72
CA ALA A 52 -8.15 -10.84 -5.54
C ALA A 52 -7.90 -10.33 -4.12
N ASP A 53 -6.87 -10.91 -3.51
CA ASP A 53 -6.33 -10.42 -2.25
C ASP A 53 -4.95 -9.80 -2.49
N TYR A 54 -4.50 -8.99 -1.54
CA TYR A 54 -3.17 -8.42 -1.54
C TYR A 54 -2.42 -8.82 -0.29
N GLY A 55 -1.19 -9.28 -0.46
CA GLY A 55 -0.44 -9.83 0.65
C GLY A 55 0.95 -10.29 0.31
N TYR A 56 1.44 -11.22 1.12
CA TYR A 56 2.80 -11.72 1.08
C TYR A 56 2.82 -13.22 1.25
N THR A 57 3.67 -13.89 0.48
CA THR A 57 4.04 -15.29 0.62
C THR A 57 5.51 -15.38 0.99
N GLY A 58 5.93 -16.46 1.66
CA GLY A 58 7.31 -16.61 2.12
C GLY A 58 7.67 -15.62 3.23
N ASP A 59 8.89 -15.07 3.20
CA ASP A 59 9.37 -14.20 4.28
C ASP A 59 9.01 -12.73 4.02
N VAL A 60 8.45 -12.07 5.04
CA VAL A 60 8.18 -10.62 4.99
C VAL A 60 8.50 -9.94 6.33
N LEU A 61 9.22 -8.83 6.25
CA LEU A 61 9.48 -7.96 7.40
C LEU A 61 8.60 -6.71 7.34
N LEU A 62 7.68 -6.59 8.29
CA LEU A 62 6.92 -5.36 8.52
C LEU A 62 7.64 -4.46 9.52
N ILE A 63 7.92 -3.22 9.13
CA ILE A 63 8.72 -2.28 9.93
C ILE A 63 7.80 -1.31 10.65
N ALA A 64 7.96 -1.16 11.96
CA ALA A 64 7.35 -0.06 12.72
C ALA A 64 8.47 0.82 13.26
N PRO A 65 8.64 2.05 12.76
CA PRO A 65 9.61 2.98 13.32
C PRO A 65 9.24 3.32 14.76
N MET A 66 10.24 3.39 15.64
CA MET A 66 10.06 3.76 17.04
C MET A 66 10.73 5.10 17.28
N ARG A 67 10.06 6.01 17.99
CA ARG A 67 10.65 7.26 18.48
C ARG A 67 10.81 7.20 19.98
N ALA A 68 12.01 7.46 20.45
CA ALA A 68 12.29 7.68 21.86
C ALA A 68 12.33 9.19 22.14
N SER A 69 11.80 9.60 23.29
CA SER A 69 11.93 10.96 23.78
C SER A 69 13.38 11.24 24.19
N ALA A 70 13.79 12.50 24.12
CA ALA A 70 15.14 12.91 24.56
C ALA A 70 15.39 12.66 26.06
N ASN A 71 14.33 12.53 26.85
CA ASN A 71 14.40 12.35 28.31
C ASN A 71 14.26 10.88 28.74
N LEU A 72 14.43 9.93 27.81
CA LEU A 72 14.32 8.51 28.13
C LEU A 72 15.41 8.11 29.15
N PRO A 73 15.07 7.46 30.28
CA PRO A 73 16.05 7.09 31.29
C PRO A 73 17.13 6.14 30.72
N LEU A 74 18.40 6.50 30.93
CA LEU A 74 19.56 5.77 30.39
C LEU A 74 19.94 4.52 31.23
N GLN A 75 19.29 4.31 32.36
CA GLN A 75 19.76 3.38 33.40
C GLN A 75 19.15 1.98 33.28
N ALA A 76 18.17 1.75 32.39
CA ALA A 76 17.55 0.46 32.19
C ALA A 76 17.24 0.18 30.71
N PRO A 77 17.34 -1.08 30.23
CA PRO A 77 16.88 -1.43 28.90
C PRO A 77 15.40 -1.08 28.71
N ALA A 78 15.08 -0.45 27.58
CA ALA A 78 13.71 -0.21 27.18
C ALA A 78 13.09 -1.51 26.68
N LYS A 79 12.10 -2.03 27.40
CA LYS A 79 11.32 -3.21 26.97
C LYS A 79 10.25 -2.80 25.97
N ILE A 80 10.45 -3.14 24.70
CA ILE A 80 9.47 -2.96 23.63
C ILE A 80 8.64 -4.23 23.53
N GLY A 81 7.38 -4.17 23.92
CA GLY A 81 6.44 -5.30 23.80
C GLY A 81 5.37 -5.06 22.74
N ALA A 82 4.79 -6.14 22.21
CA ALA A 82 3.69 -6.08 21.28
C ALA A 82 2.78 -7.32 21.37
N GLN A 83 1.48 -7.12 21.22
CA GLN A 83 0.52 -8.16 20.87
C GLN A 83 0.21 -8.04 19.38
N VAL A 84 0.51 -9.09 18.63
CA VAL A 84 0.25 -9.17 17.19
C VAL A 84 -0.95 -10.08 16.97
N LYS A 85 -1.95 -9.59 16.23
CA LYS A 85 -3.06 -10.40 15.69
C LYS A 85 -2.93 -10.40 14.18
N LEU A 86 -3.14 -11.54 13.56
CA LEU A 86 -3.08 -11.68 12.11
C LEU A 86 -4.06 -12.75 11.65
N LEU A 87 -4.39 -12.72 10.37
CA LEU A 87 -5.00 -13.82 9.66
C LEU A 87 -3.95 -14.42 8.73
N VAL A 88 -3.70 -15.73 8.84
CA VAL A 88 -2.80 -16.46 7.94
C VAL A 88 -3.62 -17.48 7.16
N CYS A 89 -3.46 -17.51 5.84
CA CYS A 89 -4.35 -18.29 4.98
C CYS A 89 -3.58 -19.17 4.00
N ARG A 90 -4.18 -20.32 3.69
CA ARG A 90 -3.82 -21.20 2.59
C ARG A 90 -5.12 -21.61 1.89
N GLU A 91 -5.59 -22.85 2.05
CA GLU A 91 -6.95 -23.24 1.63
C GLU A 91 -8.02 -22.69 2.59
N LEU A 92 -7.66 -22.54 3.87
CA LEU A 92 -8.48 -21.95 4.91
C LEU A 92 -7.68 -20.89 5.67
N CYS A 93 -8.40 -19.95 6.28
CA CYS A 93 -7.84 -18.88 7.07
C CYS A 93 -7.84 -19.21 8.56
N VAL A 94 -6.70 -19.02 9.21
CA VAL A 94 -6.50 -19.29 10.64
C VAL A 94 -6.15 -17.98 11.36
N PRO A 95 -6.93 -17.56 12.36
CA PRO A 95 -6.57 -16.42 13.20
C PRO A 95 -5.33 -16.76 14.06
N GLY A 96 -4.28 -15.96 13.93
CA GLY A 96 -3.05 -16.05 14.72
C GLY A 96 -2.98 -14.96 15.79
N LYS A 97 -2.33 -15.27 16.90
CA LYS A 97 -1.96 -14.31 17.96
C LYS A 97 -0.54 -14.59 18.45
N ALA A 98 0.23 -13.55 18.68
CA ALA A 98 1.57 -13.65 19.26
C ALA A 98 1.81 -12.51 20.25
N GLU A 99 2.45 -12.82 21.38
CA GLU A 99 3.05 -11.81 22.25
C GLU A 99 4.56 -11.84 22.05
N VAL A 100 5.15 -10.71 21.66
CA VAL A 100 6.58 -10.58 21.44
C VAL A 100 7.13 -9.43 22.28
N SER A 101 8.37 -9.57 22.73
CA SER A 101 9.06 -8.45 23.38
C SER A 101 10.56 -8.51 23.14
N VAL A 102 11.19 -7.34 23.13
CA VAL A 102 12.64 -7.19 23.07
C VAL A 102 13.07 -6.13 24.08
N ALA A 103 14.15 -6.37 24.80
CA ALA A 103 14.79 -5.38 25.66
C ALA A 103 15.93 -4.73 24.87
N LEU A 104 15.86 -3.42 24.66
CA LEU A 104 16.88 -2.66 23.93
C LEU A 104 17.68 -1.81 24.92
N PRO A 105 19.03 -1.86 24.91
CA PRO A 105 19.84 -0.96 25.71
C PRO A 105 19.58 0.49 25.30
N VAL A 106 19.46 1.38 26.29
CA VAL A 106 19.32 2.82 26.08
C VAL A 106 20.64 3.47 26.46
N SER A 107 21.27 4.16 25.53
CA SER A 107 22.53 4.87 25.76
C SER A 107 22.53 6.21 25.03
N SER A 108 23.35 7.14 25.51
CA SER A 108 23.70 8.32 24.74
C SER A 108 24.68 7.95 23.61
N GLY A 109 24.61 8.67 22.49
CA GLY A 109 25.52 8.50 21.36
C GLY A 109 24.97 7.65 20.19
N ILE A 110 25.84 7.43 19.19
CA ILE A 110 25.48 6.66 17.99
C ILE A 110 25.54 5.16 18.35
N PRO A 111 24.43 4.42 18.20
CA PRO A 111 24.43 2.99 18.51
C PRO A 111 25.28 2.21 17.52
N ALA A 112 25.92 1.14 18.00
CA ALA A 112 26.52 0.15 17.12
C ALA A 112 25.45 -0.46 16.18
N PRO A 113 25.82 -0.82 14.94
CA PRO A 113 24.90 -1.51 14.03
C PRO A 113 24.32 -2.79 14.67
N SER A 114 23.00 -2.98 14.60
CA SER A 114 22.38 -4.22 15.07
C SER A 114 22.70 -5.39 14.13
N SER A 115 22.65 -6.61 14.66
CA SER A 115 22.76 -7.85 13.86
C SER A 115 21.65 -7.94 12.80
N SER A 116 20.47 -7.36 13.05
CA SER A 116 19.36 -7.29 12.10
C SER A 116 19.50 -6.19 11.04
N ARG A 117 20.61 -5.41 11.02
CA ARG A 117 20.78 -4.28 10.07
C ARG A 117 20.55 -4.69 8.63
N ALA A 118 21.07 -5.85 8.21
CA ALA A 118 20.93 -6.33 6.84
C ALA A 118 19.46 -6.63 6.49
N LEU A 119 18.74 -7.29 7.41
CA LEU A 119 17.31 -7.61 7.28
C LEU A 119 16.45 -6.35 7.12
N PHE A 120 16.64 -5.34 7.99
CA PHE A 120 15.94 -4.06 7.86
C PHE A 120 16.31 -3.29 6.59
N SER A 121 17.57 -3.37 6.17
CA SER A 121 18.04 -2.70 4.95
C SER A 121 17.42 -3.33 3.70
N ALA A 122 17.27 -4.66 3.67
CA ALA A 122 16.57 -5.36 2.60
C ALA A 122 15.09 -4.99 2.56
N ALA A 123 14.41 -5.03 3.70
CA ALA A 123 12.99 -4.70 3.79
C ALA A 123 12.69 -3.23 3.42
N ARG A 124 13.59 -2.28 3.71
CA ARG A 124 13.44 -0.89 3.26
C ARG A 124 13.54 -0.72 1.74
N ARG A 125 14.31 -1.58 1.05
CA ARG A 125 14.41 -1.57 -0.41
C ARG A 125 13.14 -2.09 -1.09
N SER A 126 12.37 -2.93 -0.41
CA SER A 126 11.06 -3.40 -0.88
C SER A 126 9.90 -2.47 -0.54
N LEU A 127 10.14 -1.30 0.08
CA LEU A 127 9.09 -0.31 0.30
C LEU A 127 8.79 0.47 -0.99
N PRO A 128 7.52 0.83 -1.24
CA PRO A 128 7.18 1.73 -2.33
C PRO A 128 7.83 3.10 -2.11
N GLN A 129 8.43 3.64 -3.16
CA GLN A 129 9.12 4.92 -3.14
C GLN A 129 8.13 6.08 -3.34
N PRO A 130 8.47 7.32 -2.93
CA PRO A 130 7.72 8.48 -3.37
C PRO A 130 7.71 8.58 -4.90
N THR A 131 6.59 9.02 -5.48
CA THR A 131 6.52 9.30 -6.92
C THR A 131 7.59 10.35 -7.32
N PRO A 132 8.34 10.14 -8.41
CA PRO A 132 9.33 11.10 -8.89
C PRO A 132 8.72 12.49 -9.17
N LYS A 133 9.42 13.56 -8.79
CA LYS A 133 8.92 14.94 -8.93
C LYS A 133 8.69 15.37 -10.38
N ASN A 134 9.39 14.76 -11.34
CA ASN A 134 9.25 15.03 -12.76
C ASN A 134 8.10 14.26 -13.41
N TRP A 135 7.43 13.37 -12.68
CA TRP A 135 6.24 12.69 -13.20
C TRP A 135 5.01 13.56 -13.05
N ARG A 136 4.13 13.50 -14.04
CA ARG A 136 2.80 14.11 -13.94
C ARG A 136 1.75 13.01 -13.89
N LEU A 137 1.08 12.90 -12.74
CA LEU A 137 -0.01 11.97 -12.52
C LEU A 137 -1.35 12.70 -12.52
N THR A 138 -2.36 12.14 -13.18
CA THR A 138 -3.74 12.63 -13.10
C THR A 138 -4.70 11.46 -12.96
N VAL A 139 -5.78 11.65 -12.22
CA VAL A 139 -6.87 10.67 -12.12
C VAL A 139 -8.15 11.35 -12.57
N LYS A 140 -8.80 10.78 -13.59
CA LYS A 140 -10.13 11.17 -14.03
C LYS A 140 -11.15 10.13 -13.59
N GLU A 141 -12.23 10.57 -12.97
CA GLU A 141 -13.38 9.73 -12.70
C GLU A 141 -14.32 9.72 -13.90
N GLN A 142 -14.64 8.51 -14.37
CA GLN A 142 -15.69 8.24 -15.33
C GLN A 142 -16.80 7.43 -14.64
N LYS A 143 -17.85 7.06 -15.38
CA LYS A 143 -19.04 6.38 -14.83
C LYS A 143 -18.66 5.17 -13.96
N ASN A 144 -17.85 4.25 -14.51
CA ASN A 144 -17.52 2.97 -13.87
C ASN A 144 -16.01 2.76 -13.65
N THR A 145 -15.18 3.74 -13.98
CA THR A 145 -13.71 3.60 -13.97
C THR A 145 -13.05 4.86 -13.42
N PHE A 146 -11.91 4.67 -12.75
CA PHE A 146 -10.89 5.68 -12.60
C PHE A 146 -9.84 5.48 -13.69
N VAL A 147 -9.49 6.54 -14.40
CA VAL A 147 -8.40 6.53 -15.39
C VAL A 147 -7.20 7.24 -14.78
N LEU A 148 -6.19 6.47 -14.40
CA LEU A 148 -4.89 6.97 -13.92
C LEU A 148 -3.98 7.17 -15.13
N ALA A 149 -3.69 8.42 -15.48
CA ALA A 149 -2.69 8.75 -16.49
C ALA A 149 -1.39 9.17 -15.83
N ALA A 150 -0.28 8.58 -16.26
CA ALA A 150 1.06 8.88 -15.79
C ALA A 150 1.96 9.28 -16.95
N HIS A 151 2.54 10.47 -16.86
CA HIS A 151 3.59 10.93 -17.76
C HIS A 151 4.94 10.72 -17.06
N THR A 152 5.65 9.66 -17.44
CA THR A 152 6.88 9.20 -16.77
C THR A 152 8.14 9.66 -17.48
N GLY A 153 8.03 10.14 -18.74
CA GLY A 153 9.16 10.49 -19.60
C GLY A 153 9.80 9.28 -20.29
N PHE A 154 9.17 8.11 -20.20
CA PHE A 154 9.61 6.89 -20.88
C PHE A 154 8.42 5.95 -21.12
N HIS A 155 8.53 5.09 -22.13
CA HIS A 155 7.49 4.11 -22.45
C HIS A 155 7.30 3.08 -21.32
N VAL A 156 6.05 2.79 -20.97
CA VAL A 156 5.67 1.78 -19.98
C VAL A 156 4.67 0.81 -20.61
N ALA A 157 5.07 -0.46 -20.75
CA ALA A 157 4.26 -1.51 -21.38
C ALA A 157 3.27 -2.19 -20.41
N HIS A 158 3.63 -2.27 -19.12
CA HIS A 158 2.80 -2.87 -18.09
C HIS A 158 2.95 -2.09 -16.79
N ALA A 159 1.89 -2.04 -16.00
CA ALA A 159 1.92 -1.54 -14.63
C ALA A 159 0.77 -2.20 -13.85
N GLN A 160 0.93 -2.30 -12.55
CA GLN A 160 -0.09 -2.81 -11.65
C GLN A 160 -0.31 -1.82 -10.51
N PHE A 161 -1.57 -1.52 -10.23
CA PHE A 161 -1.98 -0.65 -9.14
C PHE A 161 -2.58 -1.47 -8.01
N PHE A 162 -2.14 -1.20 -6.78
CA PHE A 162 -2.69 -1.78 -5.56
C PHE A 162 -3.38 -0.67 -4.76
N PRO A 163 -4.70 -0.72 -4.56
CA PRO A 163 -5.44 0.33 -3.86
C PRO A 163 -5.06 0.37 -2.38
N LEU A 164 -4.83 1.56 -1.82
CA LEU A 164 -4.56 1.71 -0.38
C LEU A 164 -5.86 1.85 0.42
N GLY A 165 -6.88 2.47 -0.15
CA GLY A 165 -8.20 2.56 0.47
C GLY A 165 -9.08 1.38 0.10
N ASP A 166 -9.92 1.00 1.05
CA ASP A 166 -10.89 -0.08 0.88
C ASP A 166 -11.90 0.26 -0.23
N ASP A 167 -12.31 -0.76 -0.98
CA ASP A 167 -13.33 -0.70 -2.02
C ASP A 167 -13.12 0.39 -3.10
N GLN A 168 -11.92 0.96 -3.24
CA GLN A 168 -11.67 1.99 -4.26
C GLN A 168 -11.88 1.43 -5.67
N ILE A 169 -11.43 0.20 -5.90
CA ILE A 169 -11.51 -0.47 -7.19
C ILE A 169 -12.05 -1.89 -7.01
N GLU A 170 -12.52 -2.49 -8.09
CA GLU A 170 -12.79 -3.92 -8.14
C GLU A 170 -11.46 -4.68 -8.21
N ASP A 171 -11.05 -5.31 -7.11
CA ASP A 171 -9.72 -5.90 -6.95
C ASP A 171 -9.46 -7.05 -7.94
N SER A 172 -10.51 -7.81 -8.24
CA SER A 172 -10.49 -8.92 -9.18
C SER A 172 -10.38 -8.46 -10.66
N ALA A 173 -10.74 -7.21 -10.97
CA ALA A 173 -10.85 -6.73 -12.34
C ALA A 173 -9.49 -6.57 -13.04
N PRO A 174 -9.39 -6.91 -14.33
CA PRO A 174 -8.22 -6.58 -15.14
C PRO A 174 -7.95 -5.07 -15.14
N GLN A 175 -6.67 -4.70 -15.02
CA GLN A 175 -6.23 -3.32 -15.12
C GLN A 175 -5.67 -3.08 -16.52
N ASN A 176 -6.52 -2.56 -17.41
CA ASN A 176 -6.16 -2.36 -18.80
C ASN A 176 -5.24 -1.14 -18.92
N LEU A 177 -4.06 -1.35 -19.49
CA LEU A 177 -3.07 -0.31 -19.71
C LEU A 177 -3.01 0.04 -21.20
N ALA A 178 -3.13 1.33 -21.51
CA ALA A 178 -2.79 1.89 -22.81
C ALA A 178 -1.43 2.60 -22.72
N SER A 179 -0.42 2.06 -23.39
CA SER A 179 0.92 2.64 -23.42
C SER A 179 0.95 3.90 -24.27
N LEU A 180 1.74 4.88 -23.84
CA LEU A 180 2.00 6.12 -24.54
C LEU A 180 3.52 6.26 -24.78
N ALA A 181 3.92 7.16 -25.68
CA ALA A 181 5.34 7.41 -25.95
C ALA A 181 6.14 7.76 -24.68
N GLU A 182 5.55 8.57 -23.79
CA GLU A 182 6.18 9.04 -22.54
C GLU A 182 5.37 8.68 -21.29
N GLY A 183 4.70 7.53 -21.29
CA GLY A 183 3.98 7.05 -20.11
C GLY A 183 2.88 6.04 -20.43
N PHE A 184 1.77 6.15 -19.71
CA PHE A 184 0.62 5.24 -19.88
C PHE A 184 -0.69 5.84 -19.33
N GLN A 185 -1.80 5.23 -19.71
CA GLN A 185 -3.08 5.33 -19.01
C GLN A 185 -3.48 3.96 -18.49
N LEU A 186 -3.95 3.90 -17.24
CA LEU A 186 -4.40 2.68 -16.58
C LEU A 186 -5.86 2.83 -16.18
N GLU A 187 -6.69 1.94 -16.69
CA GLU A 187 -8.10 1.86 -16.32
C GLU A 187 -8.28 1.00 -15.09
N LEU A 188 -8.93 1.57 -14.08
CA LEU A 188 -9.21 0.94 -12.81
C LEU A 188 -10.72 0.90 -12.63
N ARG A 189 -11.33 -0.28 -12.78
CA ARG A 189 -12.77 -0.45 -12.57
C ARG A 189 -13.11 -0.11 -11.13
N LYS A 190 -14.12 0.75 -10.93
CA LYS A 190 -14.63 1.09 -9.60
C LYS A 190 -15.26 -0.15 -8.96
N SER A 191 -15.07 -0.34 -7.66
CA SER A 191 -15.78 -1.40 -6.93
C SER A 191 -17.27 -1.15 -6.96
N GLY A 192 -18.07 -2.22 -7.07
CA GLY A 192 -19.51 -2.14 -6.81
C GLY A 192 -19.84 -1.81 -5.35
N ARG A 193 -18.88 -2.02 -4.44
CA ARG A 193 -18.97 -1.69 -3.00
C ARG A 193 -18.57 -0.24 -2.69
N LEU A 194 -18.11 0.52 -3.70
CA LEU A 194 -17.74 1.92 -3.50
C LEU A 194 -18.99 2.79 -3.31
N VAL A 195 -19.43 2.94 -2.06
CA VAL A 195 -20.63 3.73 -1.72
C VAL A 195 -20.36 5.22 -1.84
N ASN A 196 -19.21 5.67 -1.34
CA ASN A 196 -18.86 7.08 -1.29
C ASN A 196 -17.87 7.46 -2.40
N SER A 197 -18.11 8.60 -3.02
CA SER A 197 -17.17 9.15 -3.98
C SER A 197 -15.85 9.50 -3.27
N ILE A 198 -14.71 9.15 -3.87
CA ILE A 198 -13.38 9.47 -3.33
C ILE A 198 -12.88 10.82 -3.88
N SER A 199 -12.18 11.59 -3.04
CA SER A 199 -11.53 12.84 -3.45
C SER A 199 -10.09 12.62 -3.94
N ARG A 200 -9.46 11.51 -3.54
CA ARG A 200 -8.09 11.14 -3.90
C ARG A 200 -8.00 9.63 -4.14
N LEU A 201 -7.32 9.23 -5.21
CA LEU A 201 -6.95 7.85 -5.45
C LEU A 201 -5.60 7.59 -4.78
N LYS A 202 -5.56 6.62 -3.87
CA LYS A 202 -4.37 6.28 -3.07
C LYS A 202 -4.00 4.83 -3.31
N GLY A 203 -2.71 4.54 -3.44
CA GLY A 203 -2.26 3.19 -3.71
C GLY A 203 -0.78 3.07 -3.99
N VAL A 204 -0.37 1.92 -4.49
CA VAL A 204 0.98 1.62 -4.94
C VAL A 204 0.94 1.25 -6.42
N LEU A 205 1.72 1.94 -7.23
CA LEU A 205 1.92 1.61 -8.65
C LEU A 205 3.23 0.84 -8.81
N VAL A 206 3.16 -0.38 -9.31
CA VAL A 206 4.30 -1.25 -9.59
C VAL A 206 4.56 -1.27 -11.09
N LEU A 207 5.80 -0.97 -11.48
CA LEU A 207 6.28 -1.05 -12.86
C LEU A 207 6.96 -2.40 -13.14
N PRO A 208 7.22 -2.77 -14.41
CA PRO A 208 7.75 -4.09 -14.78
C PRO A 208 9.16 -4.35 -14.23
N SER A 209 9.90 -3.28 -13.93
CA SER A 209 11.21 -3.36 -13.27
C SER A 209 11.13 -3.81 -11.80
N GLY A 210 9.93 -4.00 -11.25
CA GLY A 210 9.70 -4.21 -9.82
C GLY A 210 9.76 -2.91 -9.00
N ARG A 211 10.06 -1.76 -9.63
CA ARG A 211 10.02 -0.45 -8.96
C ARG A 211 8.57 -0.09 -8.66
N ALA A 212 8.32 0.26 -7.40
CA ALA A 212 6.99 0.63 -6.93
C ALA A 212 6.96 2.05 -6.38
N TYR A 213 5.83 2.74 -6.58
CA TYR A 213 5.66 4.14 -6.22
C TYR A 213 4.35 4.37 -5.48
N GLN A 214 4.41 5.19 -4.43
CA GLN A 214 3.23 5.66 -3.72
C GLN A 214 2.46 6.65 -4.59
N ILE A 215 1.18 6.34 -4.83
CA ILE A 215 0.23 7.17 -5.56
C ILE A 215 -0.70 7.82 -4.54
N ASP A 216 -0.83 9.14 -4.65
CA ASP A 216 -1.82 9.92 -3.92
C ASP A 216 -2.22 11.13 -4.77
N VAL A 217 -3.27 10.97 -5.59
CA VAL A 217 -3.62 11.91 -6.66
C VAL A 217 -5.07 12.36 -6.51
N PRO A 218 -5.38 13.67 -6.59
CA PRO A 218 -6.76 14.15 -6.61
C PRO A 218 -7.56 13.55 -7.76
N VAL A 219 -8.78 13.13 -7.47
CA VAL A 219 -9.72 12.64 -8.47
C VAL A 219 -10.44 13.83 -9.09
N ARG A 220 -10.32 13.98 -10.41
CA ARG A 220 -11.04 15.01 -11.18
C ARG A 220 -12.28 14.41 -11.81
N ARG A 221 -13.43 15.02 -11.54
CA ARG A 221 -14.69 14.70 -12.21
C ARG A 221 -14.82 15.57 -13.45
N ALA A 222 -15.38 15.02 -14.52
CA ALA A 222 -15.91 15.87 -15.58
C ALA A 222 -17.01 16.76 -14.95
N ALA A 223 -16.99 18.05 -15.23
CA ALA A 223 -18.13 18.90 -14.89
C ALA A 223 -19.37 18.30 -15.55
N PRO A 224 -20.56 18.32 -14.90
CA PRO A 224 -21.80 18.05 -15.59
C PRO A 224 -21.84 18.97 -16.80
N GLY A 225 -21.89 18.41 -18.01
CA GLY A 225 -21.85 19.20 -19.24
C GLY A 225 -22.94 20.26 -19.19
N THR A 226 -22.56 21.52 -19.40
CA THR A 226 -23.52 22.56 -19.76
C THR A 226 -24.32 22.03 -20.95
N PRO A 227 -25.67 21.99 -20.89
CA PRO A 227 -26.47 21.66 -22.07
C PRO A 227 -26.01 22.61 -23.18
N GLY A 228 -25.52 22.04 -24.29
CA GLY A 228 -25.02 22.83 -25.40
C GLY A 228 -26.10 23.78 -25.89
N ASP A 229 -25.71 25.04 -26.10
CA ASP A 229 -26.44 26.00 -26.92
C ASP A 229 -26.74 25.36 -28.28
N GLY A 230 -27.96 24.83 -28.40
CA GLY A 230 -28.54 24.41 -29.66
C GLY A 230 -29.03 25.63 -30.44
N LEU A 231 -28.09 26.46 -30.89
CA LEU A 231 -28.37 27.38 -31.99
C LEU A 231 -28.35 26.59 -33.30
N GLY A 232 -29.49 26.60 -34.01
CA GLY A 232 -29.52 26.44 -35.46
C GLY A 232 -30.38 25.30 -35.98
N ARG A 233 -31.67 25.57 -36.17
CA ARG A 233 -32.38 25.17 -37.39
C ARG A 233 -33.36 26.27 -37.80
N SER A 234 -32.96 27.06 -38.80
CA SER A 234 -33.89 27.64 -39.77
C SER A 234 -34.40 26.53 -40.68
N ALA A 235 -35.71 26.51 -40.95
CA ALA A 235 -36.29 26.35 -42.30
C ALA A 235 -37.82 26.37 -42.24
N ASN A 236 -38.38 27.23 -43.10
CA ASN A 236 -39.76 27.39 -43.60
C ASN A 236 -40.82 27.96 -42.66
#